data_AF-A0A7X7U5D3-F1
#
_entry.id   AF-A0A7X7U5D3-F1
#
_cell.length_a   1.000
_cell.length_b   1.000
_cell.length_c   1.000
_cell.angle_alpha   90.00
_cell.angle_beta   90.00
_cell.angle_gamma   90.00
#
_symmetry.space_group_name_H-M   'P 1'
#
loop_
_entity.id
_entity.type
_entity.pdbx_description
1 polymer ?
#
loop_
_entity_poly.entity_id
_entity_poly.type
_entity_poly.pdbx_seq_one_letter_code
_entity_poly.pdbx_strand_id
1 'polypeptide(L)' 'PGYAVTVEPGIYFIPHLIDRWKAERRCEPFIDYDRLEAWRHSNGVRIEDCILITQDGCRILGPHIPRTIEEVEALASA' A
#
# COMPACT_ATOMS: atom_id res chain seq x y z
N PRO A 1 4.16 25.06 1.88
CA PRO A 1 2.92 25.47 1.17
C PRO A 1 3.17 25.64 -0.34
N GLY A 2 2.27 25.18 -1.20
CA GLY A 2 2.33 25.34 -2.66
C GLY A 2 2.89 24.15 -3.46
N TYR A 3 3.39 23.10 -2.78
CA TYR A 3 3.82 21.85 -3.44
C TYR A 3 2.64 20.90 -3.64
N ALA A 4 2.59 20.25 -4.80
CA ALA A 4 1.72 19.11 -5.06
C ALA A 4 2.56 17.83 -4.96
N VAL A 5 2.09 16.84 -4.18
CA VAL A 5 2.78 15.56 -3.93
C VAL A 5 1.80 14.40 -3.94
N THR A 6 2.31 13.19 -4.17
CA THR A 6 1.57 11.93 -3.99
C THR A 6 1.70 11.44 -2.55
N VAL A 7 0.64 10.84 -2.03
CA VAL A 7 0.63 10.08 -0.78
C VAL A 7 0.23 8.66 -1.15
N GLU A 8 1.21 7.77 -1.21
CA GLU A 8 1.09 6.49 -1.92
C GLU A 8 1.57 5.25 -1.13
N PRO A 9 1.13 5.05 0.13
CA PRO A 9 1.51 3.87 0.89
C PRO A 9 1.08 2.58 0.16
N GLY A 10 1.97 1.58 0.20
CA GLY A 10 1.69 0.28 -0.40
C GLY A 10 2.37 -0.87 0.33
N ILE A 11 1.77 -2.05 0.23
CA ILE A 11 2.28 -3.33 0.75
C ILE A 11 2.33 -4.31 -0.42
N TYR A 12 3.47 -4.99 -0.55
CA TYR A 12 3.72 -5.93 -1.63
C TYR A 12 4.39 -7.20 -1.10
N PHE A 13 3.92 -8.33 -1.58
CA PHE A 13 4.52 -9.65 -1.45
C PHE A 13 5.33 -9.92 -2.71
N ILE A 14 6.58 -9.45 -2.74
CA ILE A 14 7.47 -9.58 -3.91
C ILE A 14 8.28 -10.88 -3.77
N PRO A 15 8.04 -11.92 -4.60
CA PRO A 15 8.65 -13.24 -4.42
C PRO A 15 10.18 -13.19 -4.29
N HIS A 16 10.83 -12.40 -5.15
CA HIS A 16 12.29 -12.27 -5.14
C HIS A 16 12.84 -11.64 -3.84
N LEU A 17 12.10 -10.71 -3.22
CA LEU A 17 12.49 -10.14 -1.94
C LEU A 17 12.24 -11.11 -0.79
N ILE A 18 11.15 -11.87 -0.84
CA ILE A 18 10.85 -12.92 0.15
C ILE A 18 11.97 -13.96 0.14
N ASP A 19 12.35 -14.45 -1.04
CA ASP A 19 13.43 -15.45 -1.19
C ASP A 19 14.75 -14.94 -0.66
N ARG A 20 15.12 -13.71 -1.03
CA ARG A 20 16.35 -13.09 -0.56
C ARG A 20 16.36 -12.94 0.96
N TRP A 21 15.28 -12.42 1.53
CA TRP A 21 15.22 -12.15 2.97
C TRP A 21 15.19 -13.45 3.79
N LYS A 22 14.51 -14.50 3.30
CA LYS A 22 14.52 -15.83 3.91
C LYS A 22 15.94 -16.42 3.90
N ALA A 23 16.65 -16.33 2.77
CA ALA A 23 18.03 -16.81 2.66
C ALA A 23 19.01 -16.02 3.55
N GLU A 24 18.82 -14.71 3.68
CA GLU A 24 19.59 -13.83 4.56
C GLU A 24 19.22 -13.95 6.05
N ARG A 25 18.20 -14.75 6.40
CA ARG A 25 17.63 -14.82 7.76
C ARG A 25 17.24 -13.44 8.30
N ARG A 26 16.82 -12.55 7.41
CA ARG A 26 16.56 -11.15 7.70
C ARG A 26 15.28 -11.01 8.53
N CYS A 27 15.32 -10.22 9.61
CA CYS A 27 14.16 -9.95 10.46
C CYS A 27 13.45 -11.22 10.98
N GLU A 28 14.16 -12.34 11.18
CA GLU A 28 13.60 -13.59 11.72
C GLU A 28 12.72 -13.43 12.98
N PRO A 29 13.03 -12.54 13.94
CA PRO A 29 12.15 -12.34 15.10
C PRO A 29 10.79 -11.73 14.76
N PHE A 30 10.62 -11.17 13.56
CA PHE A 30 9.44 -10.42 13.13
C PHE A 30 8.72 -11.04 11.93
N ILE A 31 9.41 -11.87 11.14
CA ILE A 31 8.87 -12.48 9.92
C ILE A 31 8.72 -13.98 10.11
N ASP A 32 7.48 -14.43 10.17
CA ASP A 32 7.13 -15.84 10.02
C ASP A 32 7.16 -16.21 8.54
N TYR A 33 8.30 -16.72 8.08
CA TYR A 33 8.52 -17.08 6.67
C TYR A 33 7.66 -18.25 6.18
N ASP A 34 7.17 -19.09 7.09
CA ASP A 34 6.31 -20.21 6.72
C ASP A 34 4.87 -19.73 6.49
N ARG A 35 4.38 -18.80 7.33
CA ARG A 35 3.09 -18.13 7.10
C ARG A 35 3.14 -17.17 5.92
N LEU A 36 4.27 -16.50 5.69
CA LEU A 36 4.45 -15.57 4.58
C LEU A 36 4.30 -16.25 3.21
N GLU A 37 4.69 -17.51 3.10
CA GLU A 37 4.62 -18.28 1.86
C GLU A 37 3.19 -18.38 1.30
N ALA A 38 2.18 -18.43 2.18
CA ALA A 38 0.76 -18.43 1.79
C ALA A 38 0.33 -17.14 1.05
N TRP A 39 1.09 -16.05 1.20
CA TRP A 39 0.82 -14.74 0.59
C TRP A 39 1.74 -14.44 -0.60
N ARG A 40 2.63 -15.36 -0.97
CA ARG A 40 3.68 -15.13 -2.00
C ARG A 40 3.13 -14.56 -3.30
N HIS A 41 1.95 -14.99 -3.71
CA HIS A 41 1.34 -14.62 -4.99
C HIS A 41 0.17 -13.65 -4.85
N SER A 42 -0.02 -13.05 -3.66
CA SER A 42 -1.05 -12.04 -3.41
C SER A 42 -0.72 -10.67 -4.03
N ASN A 43 0.42 -10.55 -4.73
CA ASN A 43 0.92 -9.33 -5.35
C ASN A 43 1.07 -8.20 -4.31
N GLY A 44 0.23 -7.17 -4.38
CA GLY A 44 0.27 -6.06 -3.45
C GLY A 44 -0.81 -5.04 -3.75
N VAL A 45 -0.92 -4.08 -2.85
CA VAL A 45 -1.89 -2.99 -2.91
C VAL A 45 -1.16 -1.68 -2.66
N ARG A 46 -1.58 -0.63 -3.38
CA ARG A 46 -1.18 0.76 -3.15
C ARG A 46 -2.43 1.62 -3.22
N ILE A 47 -2.57 2.54 -2.27
CA ILE A 47 -3.60 3.58 -2.30
C ILE A 47 -2.86 4.90 -2.47
N GLU A 48 -3.20 5.64 -3.50
CA GLU A 48 -2.48 6.85 -3.91
C GLU A 48 -3.43 8.02 -4.08
N ASP A 49 -3.15 9.12 -3.36
CA ASP A 49 -3.82 10.41 -3.51
C ASP A 49 -2.82 11.49 -3.92
N CYS A 50 -3.27 12.48 -4.69
CA CYS A 50 -2.52 13.71 -4.90
C CYS A 50 -2.99 14.78 -3.89
N ILE A 51 -2.06 15.44 -3.21
CA ILE A 51 -2.37 16.51 -2.25
C ILE A 51 -1.61 17.80 -2.58
N LEU A 52 -2.25 18.94 -2.30
CA LEU A 52 -1.61 20.26 -2.27
C LEU A 52 -1.33 20.65 -0.82
N ILE A 53 -0.07 20.93 -0.49
CA ILE A 53 0.33 21.39 0.85
C ILE A 53 -0.11 22.86 1.04
N THR A 54 -0.95 23.12 2.03
CA THR A 54 -1.41 24.48 2.41
C THR A 54 -0.51 25.06 3.52
N GLN A 55 -0.87 26.20 4.11
CA GLN A 55 -0.10 26.77 5.23
C GLN A 55 -0.28 26.00 6.53
N ASP A 56 -1.43 25.34 6.69
CA ASP A 56 -1.94 24.75 7.91
C ASP A 56 -2.28 23.24 7.77
N GLY A 57 -2.04 22.66 6.60
CA GLY A 57 -2.33 21.25 6.33
C GLY A 57 -2.18 20.89 4.86
N CYS A 58 -3.17 20.18 4.32
CA CYS A 58 -3.21 19.80 2.92
C CYS A 58 -4.65 19.77 2.38
N ARG A 59 -4.76 19.86 1.05
CA ARG A 59 -6.00 19.66 0.30
C ARG A 59 -5.83 18.51 -0.67
N ILE A 60 -6.71 17.51 -0.59
CA ILE A 60 -6.76 16.42 -1.58
C ILE A 60 -7.20 17.00 -2.93
N LEU A 61 -6.54 16.56 -3.99
CA LEU A 61 -6.78 16.97 -5.37
C LEU A 61 -7.56 15.88 -6.10
N GLY A 62 -8.53 16.29 -6.93
CA GLY A 62 -9.35 15.36 -7.71
C GLY A 62 -10.67 14.99 -7.02
N PRO A 63 -11.49 14.15 -7.68
CA PRO A 63 -12.71 13.63 -7.10
C PRO A 63 -12.41 12.65 -5.96
N HIS A 64 -13.42 12.37 -5.13
CA HIS A 64 -13.33 11.28 -4.14
C HIS A 64 -13.11 9.95 -4.84
N ILE A 65 -12.12 9.19 -4.38
CA ILE A 65 -11.84 7.81 -4.82
C ILE A 65 -12.29 6.89 -3.68
N PRO A 66 -13.15 5.89 -3.93
CA PRO A 66 -13.49 4.86 -2.95
C PRO A 66 -12.25 4.22 -2.31
N ARG A 67 -12.22 4.19 -0.98
CA ARG A 67 -11.07 3.72 -0.19
C ARG A 67 -11.43 2.73 0.88
N THR A 68 -12.62 2.83 1.47
CA THR A 68 -13.07 1.80 2.42
C THR A 68 -13.47 0.55 1.66
N ILE A 69 -13.48 -0.59 2.36
CA ILE A 69 -13.90 -1.87 1.77
C ILE A 69 -15.32 -1.73 1.22
N GLU A 70 -16.23 -1.13 1.99
CA GLU A 70 -17.63 -0.94 1.62
C GLU A 70 -17.78 -0.06 0.37
N GLU A 71 -17.03 1.05 0.27
CA GLU A 71 -17.09 1.92 -0.91
C GLU A 71 -16.58 1.21 -2.17
N VAL A 72 -15.48 0.45 -2.05
CA VAL A 72 -14.90 -0.30 -3.16
C VAL A 72 -15.82 -1.42 -3.62
N GLU A 73 -16.37 -2.21 -2.69
CA GLU A 73 -17.31 -3.29 -3.00
C GLU A 73 -18.61 -2.75 -3.63
N ALA A 74 -19.15 -1.64 -3.12
CA ALA A 74 -20.33 -1.00 -3.69
C ALA A 74 -20.08 -0.49 -5.13
N LEU A 75 -18.89 0.06 -5.40
CA LEU A 75 -18.53 0.49 -6.75
C LEU A 75 -18.32 -0.69 -7.71
N ALA A 76 -17.65 -1.75 -7.27
CA ALA A 76 -17.26 -2.88 -8.13
C ALA A 76 -18.41 -3.86 -8.43
N SER A 77 -19.49 -3.81 -7.64
CA SER A 77 -20.66 -4.68 -7.79
C SER A 77 -21.82 -4.05 -8.56
N ALA A 78 -21.62 -2.83 -9.07
CA ALA A 78 -22.62 -2.07 -9.83
C ALA A 78 -22.65 -2.42 -11.32
#